data_AF-A0A167S4E7-F1
#
_entry.id   AF-A0A167S4E7-F1
#
_cell.length_a   1.000
_cell.length_b   1.000
_cell.length_c   1.000
_cell.angle_alpha   90.00
_cell.angle_beta   90.00
_cell.angle_gamma   90.00
#
_symmetry.space_group_name_H-M   'P 1'
#
loop_
_entity.id
_entity.type
_entity.pdbx_description
1 polymer ?
#
loop_
_entity_poly.entity_id
_entity_poly.type
_entity_poly.pdbx_seq_one_letter_code
_entity_poly.pdbx_strand_id
1 'polypeptide(L)'
;MASTSAPPQLDQRAQDALKAYRAKMQEHENMSEGLKNLRFSLRDLEKDFQKTEDDIKALQSVGQIIGEVLKQLDTDRFIVKASSGPRYVVSYRPTLPVHKLKSGTRVSLDMTTLTIMRILPREVDPMVYNMSLEDPGGASFAGIGGLSEQVRELREVIELPLMNPELFLRVGIKPPKGVLLYGPPGTGKTLLARAVAATMSTNFLKVVSSAIVDKYIGESARLVREMFGYAREHEPCIIFMDEIDAIGGRRFSEGTSADREIQRTLMELLNQMDGFDSLGRTKLIMATNRPDTLDPALLRPGRLDRKIEIPLPNEQGRLEILKIHAAGVNKGGEIDFEAVVKLTDGHNGADLRNVCTEAGMFALREDREYVTQEDFMKAARKVGEAKKHETKIEYNM
;
A
#
# COMPACT_ATOMS: atom_id res chain seq x y z
N MET A 1 -15.39 -76.81 37.55
CA MET A 1 -15.12 -77.91 36.60
C MET A 1 -15.70 -77.50 35.27
N ALA A 2 -14.81 -77.27 34.29
CA ALA A 2 -15.16 -76.85 32.94
C ALA A 2 -15.65 -78.06 32.14
N SER A 3 -16.80 -77.95 31.47
CA SER A 3 -17.19 -78.80 30.35
C SER A 3 -16.90 -78.04 29.06
N THR A 4 -15.68 -78.19 28.56
CA THR A 4 -15.26 -77.80 27.21
C THR A 4 -16.00 -78.65 26.17
N SER A 5 -17.04 -78.09 25.55
CA SER A 5 -17.58 -78.62 24.30
C SER A 5 -16.64 -78.24 23.16
N ALA A 6 -16.00 -79.24 22.54
CA ALA A 6 -15.16 -79.06 21.36
C ALA A 6 -15.94 -78.36 20.24
N PRO A 7 -15.33 -77.42 19.48
CA PRO A 7 -16.00 -76.84 18.33
C PRO A 7 -16.27 -77.94 17.29
N PRO A 8 -17.43 -77.93 16.62
CA PRO A 8 -17.76 -78.92 15.61
C PRO A 8 -16.70 -78.83 14.51
N GLN A 9 -16.08 -79.98 14.19
CA GLN A 9 -15.18 -80.08 13.05
C GLN A 9 -16.00 -79.75 11.80
N LEU A 10 -15.88 -78.51 11.32
CA LEU A 10 -16.41 -78.10 10.03
C LEU A 10 -15.90 -79.10 9.00
N ASP A 11 -16.83 -79.70 8.26
CA ASP A 11 -16.56 -80.58 7.12
C ASP A 11 -15.40 -80.01 6.31
N GLN A 12 -14.40 -80.83 5.97
CA GLN A 12 -13.22 -80.38 5.20
C GLN A 12 -13.64 -79.60 3.94
N ARG A 13 -14.76 -79.98 3.33
CA ARG A 13 -15.37 -79.31 2.18
C ARG A 13 -15.82 -77.86 2.46
N ALA A 14 -16.34 -77.58 3.64
CA ALA A 14 -16.75 -76.24 4.07
C ALA A 14 -15.52 -75.36 4.38
N GLN A 15 -14.47 -75.93 4.96
CA GLN A 15 -13.20 -75.22 5.19
C GLN A 15 -12.48 -74.89 3.87
N ASP A 16 -12.51 -75.82 2.90
CA ASP A 16 -11.93 -75.59 1.57
C ASP A 16 -12.72 -74.55 0.77
N ALA A 17 -14.06 -74.53 0.88
CA ALA A 17 -14.90 -73.49 0.28
C ALA A 17 -14.63 -72.10 0.89
N LEU A 18 -14.46 -72.00 2.22
CA LEU A 18 -14.08 -70.77 2.91
C LEU A 18 -12.69 -70.28 2.52
N LYS A 19 -11.72 -71.18 2.35
CA LYS A 19 -10.38 -70.84 1.83
C LYS A 19 -10.45 -70.32 0.39
N ALA A 20 -11.24 -70.95 -0.48
CA ALA A 20 -11.44 -70.49 -1.85
C ALA A 20 -12.12 -69.12 -1.91
N TYR A 21 -13.13 -68.88 -1.05
CA TYR A 21 -13.78 -67.57 -0.92
C TYR A 21 -12.81 -66.49 -0.42
N ARG A 22 -11.98 -66.81 0.58
CA ARG A 22 -10.96 -65.89 1.10
C ARG A 22 -9.90 -65.55 0.05
N ALA A 23 -9.48 -66.52 -0.77
CA ALA A 23 -8.59 -66.29 -1.90
C ALA A 23 -9.23 -65.34 -2.93
N LYS A 24 -10.51 -65.53 -3.26
CA LYS A 24 -11.26 -64.62 -4.15
C LYS A 24 -11.43 -63.21 -3.56
N MET A 25 -11.62 -63.09 -2.25
CA MET A 25 -11.66 -61.79 -1.57
C MET A 25 -10.31 -61.06 -1.63
N GLN A 26 -9.19 -61.77 -1.46
CA GLN A 26 -7.84 -61.21 -1.62
C GLN A 26 -7.58 -60.78 -3.08
N GLU A 27 -8.02 -61.57 -4.05
CA GLU A 27 -7.97 -61.17 -5.47
C GLU A 27 -8.79 -59.90 -5.74
N HIS A 28 -9.98 -59.78 -5.17
CA HIS A 28 -10.82 -58.59 -5.28
C HIS A 28 -10.19 -57.35 -4.63
N GLU A 29 -9.57 -57.50 -3.46
CA GLU A 29 -8.87 -56.42 -2.77
C GLU A 29 -7.68 -55.91 -3.60
N ASN A 30 -6.86 -56.82 -4.12
CA ASN A 30 -5.75 -56.48 -5.03
C ASN A 30 -6.24 -55.79 -6.32
N MET A 31 -7.34 -56.27 -6.91
CA MET A 31 -7.94 -55.64 -8.08
C MET A 31 -8.48 -54.24 -7.76
N SER A 32 -9.10 -54.04 -6.60
CA SER A 32 -9.59 -52.74 -6.15
C SER A 32 -8.45 -51.74 -5.93
N GLU A 33 -7.32 -52.16 -5.35
CA GLU A 33 -6.13 -51.30 -5.21
C GLU A 33 -5.53 -50.93 -6.57
N GLY A 34 -5.41 -51.89 -7.49
CA GLY A 34 -4.98 -51.62 -8.87
C GLY A 34 -5.89 -50.62 -9.58
N LEU A 35 -7.21 -50.76 -9.42
CA LEU A 35 -8.20 -49.86 -10.01
C LEU A 35 -8.15 -48.46 -9.39
N LYS A 36 -7.90 -48.34 -8.08
CA LYS A 36 -7.67 -47.05 -7.41
C LYS A 36 -6.43 -46.35 -7.97
N ASN A 37 -5.31 -47.06 -8.08
CA ASN A 37 -4.06 -46.51 -8.63
C ASN A 37 -4.24 -46.04 -10.08
N LEU A 38 -4.95 -46.83 -10.90
CA LEU A 38 -5.26 -46.45 -12.28
C LEU A 38 -6.20 -45.22 -12.36
N ARG A 39 -7.16 -45.09 -11.43
CA ARG A 39 -8.01 -43.89 -11.36
C ARG A 39 -7.21 -42.65 -10.98
N PHE A 40 -6.26 -42.77 -10.06
CA PHE A 40 -5.39 -41.64 -9.71
C PHE A 40 -4.50 -41.23 -10.89
N SER A 41 -3.87 -42.19 -11.57
CA SER A 41 -3.06 -41.89 -12.75
C SER A 41 -3.87 -41.30 -13.91
N LEU A 42 -5.09 -41.79 -14.15
CA LEU A 42 -5.99 -41.20 -15.13
C LEU A 42 -6.36 -39.76 -14.79
N ARG A 43 -6.65 -39.47 -13.51
CA ARG A 43 -6.97 -38.11 -13.09
C ARG A 43 -5.80 -37.15 -13.26
N ASP A 44 -4.58 -37.62 -13.00
CA ASP A 44 -3.39 -36.80 -13.18
C ASP A 44 -3.09 -36.60 -14.67
N LEU A 45 -3.26 -37.64 -15.49
CA LEU A 45 -3.13 -37.54 -16.94
C LEU A 45 -4.19 -36.61 -17.57
N GLU A 46 -5.42 -36.62 -17.06
CA GLU A 46 -6.50 -35.72 -17.49
C GLU A 46 -6.19 -34.25 -17.18
N LYS A 47 -5.56 -33.96 -16.03
CA LYS A 47 -5.10 -32.60 -15.71
C LYS A 47 -3.99 -32.15 -16.66
N ASP A 48 -3.04 -33.03 -16.95
CA ASP A 48 -1.95 -32.73 -17.87
C ASP A 48 -2.48 -32.52 -19.30
N PHE A 49 -3.42 -33.36 -19.73
CA PHE A 49 -4.12 -33.21 -21.00
C PHE A 49 -4.82 -31.85 -21.07
N GLN A 50 -5.61 -31.48 -20.05
CA GLN A 50 -6.30 -30.20 -20.01
C GLN A 50 -5.32 -29.02 -20.11
N LYS A 51 -4.21 -29.08 -19.37
CA LYS A 51 -3.17 -28.03 -19.41
C LYS A 51 -2.56 -27.89 -20.81
N THR A 52 -2.18 -29.02 -21.42
CA THR A 52 -1.59 -29.00 -22.77
C THR A 52 -2.58 -28.56 -23.85
N GLU A 53 -3.86 -28.91 -23.71
CA GLU A 53 -4.92 -28.42 -24.60
C GLU A 53 -5.12 -26.90 -24.46
N ASP A 54 -5.10 -26.39 -23.23
CA ASP A 54 -5.22 -24.94 -22.95
C ASP A 54 -4.00 -24.16 -23.48
N ASP A 55 -2.79 -24.72 -23.37
CA ASP A 55 -1.57 -24.14 -23.95
C ASP A 55 -1.66 -24.05 -25.48
N ILE A 56 -2.18 -25.09 -26.15
CA ILE A 56 -2.40 -25.08 -27.61
C ILE A 56 -3.45 -24.03 -28.00
N LYS A 57 -4.55 -23.90 -27.23
CA LYS A 57 -5.56 -22.86 -27.46
C LYS A 57 -4.97 -21.46 -27.27
N ALA A 58 -4.09 -21.26 -26.30
CA ALA A 58 -3.42 -19.99 -26.06
C ALA A 58 -2.53 -19.58 -27.25
N LEU A 59 -1.84 -20.53 -27.89
CA LEU A 59 -1.00 -20.27 -29.07
C LEU A 59 -1.78 -19.78 -30.30
N GLN A 60 -3.07 -20.11 -30.41
CA GLN A 60 -3.92 -19.62 -31.49
C GLN A 60 -4.34 -18.16 -31.30
N SER A 61 -4.20 -17.62 -30.09
CA SER A 61 -4.58 -16.23 -29.81
C SER A 61 -3.54 -15.25 -30.37
N VAL A 62 -4.01 -14.26 -31.14
CA VAL A 62 -3.15 -13.24 -31.73
C VAL A 62 -3.23 -11.96 -30.89
N GLY A 63 -2.08 -11.32 -30.69
CA GLY A 63 -2.00 -10.04 -30.00
C GLY A 63 -2.78 -8.93 -30.71
N GLN A 64 -3.35 -8.01 -29.93
CA GLN A 64 -4.07 -6.84 -30.43
C GLN A 64 -3.25 -5.58 -30.18
N ILE A 65 -3.30 -4.63 -31.11
CA ILE A 65 -2.62 -3.34 -30.98
C ILE A 65 -3.45 -2.43 -30.09
N ILE A 66 -2.83 -1.81 -29.10
CA ILE A 66 -3.51 -0.84 -28.23
C ILE A 66 -3.49 0.53 -28.91
N GLY A 67 -4.62 1.24 -28.82
CA GLY A 67 -4.74 2.60 -29.31
C GLY A 67 -5.71 3.44 -28.49
N GLU A 68 -5.71 4.73 -28.77
CA GLU A 68 -6.59 5.73 -28.15
C GLU A 68 -7.45 6.40 -29.22
N VAL A 69 -8.76 6.46 -29.00
CA VAL A 69 -9.70 7.14 -29.90
C VAL A 69 -9.49 8.64 -29.78
N LEU A 70 -9.05 9.29 -30.86
CA LEU A 70 -8.88 10.74 -30.90
C LEU A 70 -10.20 11.45 -31.22
N LYS A 71 -10.88 11.02 -32.28
CA LYS A 71 -12.10 11.69 -32.74
C LYS A 71 -12.93 10.75 -33.60
N GLN A 72 -14.25 10.86 -33.48
CA GLN A 72 -15.17 10.27 -34.45
C GLN A 72 -15.17 11.11 -35.73
N LEU A 73 -14.90 10.48 -36.87
CA LEU A 73 -14.92 11.15 -38.17
C LEU A 73 -16.34 11.10 -38.75
N ASP A 74 -16.89 9.88 -38.84
CA ASP A 74 -18.22 9.60 -39.40
C ASP A 74 -19.00 8.64 -38.47
N THR A 75 -20.20 8.25 -38.88
CA THR A 75 -21.00 7.23 -38.17
C THR A 75 -20.26 5.91 -37.99
N ASP A 76 -19.44 5.52 -38.98
CA ASP A 76 -18.80 4.20 -39.06
C ASP A 76 -17.28 4.21 -38.85
N ARG A 77 -16.66 5.39 -38.81
CA ARG A 77 -15.20 5.56 -38.82
C ARG A 77 -14.69 6.43 -37.68
N PHE A 78 -13.64 5.97 -37.03
CA PHE A 78 -12.96 6.65 -35.94
C PHE A 78 -11.48 6.88 -36.28
N ILE A 79 -10.92 7.98 -35.79
CA ILE A 79 -9.48 8.23 -35.83
C ILE A 79 -8.90 7.67 -34.52
N VAL A 80 -8.01 6.68 -34.64
CA VAL A 80 -7.33 6.07 -33.50
C VAL A 80 -5.83 6.31 -33.63
N LYS A 81 -5.20 6.72 -32.54
CA LYS A 81 -3.75 6.80 -32.42
C LYS A 81 -3.26 5.48 -31.84
N ALA A 82 -2.44 4.74 -32.57
CA ALA A 82 -1.80 3.54 -32.02
C ALA A 82 -0.75 3.94 -30.97
N SER A 83 -0.49 3.07 -29.99
CA SER A 83 0.59 3.28 -29.01
C SER A 83 1.97 3.43 -29.67
N SER A 84 2.16 2.89 -30.88
CA SER A 84 3.38 3.07 -31.68
C SER A 84 3.56 4.48 -32.26
N GLY A 85 2.55 5.36 -32.16
CA GLY A 85 2.59 6.74 -32.67
C GLY A 85 1.72 7.07 -33.90
N PRO A 86 1.61 6.23 -34.95
CA PRO A 86 0.83 6.57 -36.14
C PRO A 86 -0.67 6.64 -35.85
N ARG A 87 -1.36 7.46 -36.64
CA ARG A 87 -2.80 7.66 -36.56
C ARG A 87 -3.47 6.94 -37.73
N TYR A 88 -4.51 6.17 -37.44
CA TYR A 88 -5.26 5.39 -38.41
C TYR A 88 -6.73 5.81 -38.41
N VAL A 89 -7.35 5.73 -39.59
CA VAL A 89 -8.80 5.80 -39.72
C VAL A 89 -9.30 4.37 -39.74
N VAL A 90 -10.05 4.00 -38.70
CA VAL A 90 -10.42 2.61 -38.41
C VAL A 90 -11.94 2.47 -38.33
N SER A 91 -12.42 1.30 -38.73
CA SER A 91 -13.81 0.89 -38.51
C SER A 91 -13.93 0.13 -37.18
N TYR A 92 -15.13 0.02 -36.64
CA TYR A 92 -15.40 -0.73 -35.40
C TYR A 92 -16.25 -1.97 -35.65
N ARG A 93 -16.14 -2.96 -34.76
CA ARG A 93 -16.99 -4.15 -34.80
C ARG A 93 -18.45 -3.79 -34.47
N PRO A 94 -19.47 -4.20 -35.27
CA PRO A 94 -20.86 -3.82 -35.05
C PRO A 94 -21.45 -4.20 -33.68
N THR A 95 -20.88 -5.20 -33.02
CA THR A 95 -21.30 -5.65 -31.68
C THR A 95 -20.90 -4.68 -30.56
N LEU A 96 -20.10 -3.66 -30.86
CA LEU A 96 -19.48 -2.78 -29.87
C LEU A 96 -20.36 -1.54 -29.63
N PRO A 97 -20.59 -1.14 -28.36
CA PRO A 97 -21.43 0.01 -28.05
C PRO A 97 -20.78 1.34 -28.46
N VAL A 98 -21.25 1.93 -29.57
CA VAL A 98 -20.73 3.18 -30.15
C VAL A 98 -20.78 4.36 -29.17
N HIS A 99 -21.80 4.42 -28.30
CA HIS A 99 -21.96 5.49 -27.30
C HIS A 99 -20.81 5.57 -26.27
N LYS A 100 -20.04 4.48 -26.10
CA LYS A 100 -18.89 4.43 -25.20
C LYS A 100 -17.57 4.83 -25.88
N LEU A 101 -17.53 4.87 -27.22
CA LEU A 101 -16.36 5.29 -27.99
C LEU A 101 -16.28 6.82 -28.03
N LYS A 102 -15.85 7.41 -26.92
CA LYS A 102 -15.60 8.85 -26.82
C LYS A 102 -14.12 9.16 -27.09
N SER A 103 -13.82 10.41 -27.41
CA SER A 103 -12.44 10.91 -27.45
C SER A 103 -11.74 10.59 -26.12
N GLY A 104 -10.54 10.04 -26.19
CA GLY A 104 -9.74 9.60 -25.04
C GLY A 104 -9.98 8.15 -24.60
N THR A 105 -10.93 7.44 -25.21
CA THR A 105 -11.19 6.03 -24.84
C THR A 105 -10.11 5.13 -25.40
N ARG A 106 -9.55 4.26 -24.55
CA ARG A 106 -8.57 3.25 -24.94
C ARG A 106 -9.28 2.06 -25.59
N VAL A 107 -8.76 1.59 -26.71
CA VAL A 107 -9.36 0.52 -27.52
C VAL A 107 -8.30 -0.47 -27.99
N SER A 108 -8.71 -1.70 -28.23
CA SER A 108 -7.89 -2.69 -28.92
C SER A 108 -8.22 -2.75 -30.40
N LEU A 109 -7.18 -2.77 -31.22
CA LEU A 109 -7.22 -2.89 -32.66
C LEU A 109 -6.73 -4.27 -33.08
N ASP A 110 -7.37 -4.85 -34.07
CA ASP A 110 -6.84 -6.03 -34.73
C ASP A 110 -5.50 -5.73 -35.43
N MET A 111 -4.54 -6.64 -35.34
CA MET A 111 -3.21 -6.45 -35.92
C MET A 111 -3.25 -6.43 -37.45
N THR A 112 -4.16 -7.19 -38.06
CA THR A 112 -4.23 -7.33 -39.52
C THR A 112 -5.12 -6.29 -40.19
N THR A 113 -6.31 -6.07 -39.64
CA THR A 113 -7.33 -5.20 -40.25
C THR A 113 -7.39 -3.81 -39.64
N LEU A 114 -6.68 -3.57 -38.52
CA LEU A 114 -6.77 -2.34 -37.74
C LEU A 114 -8.21 -1.97 -37.38
N THR A 115 -9.08 -2.96 -37.13
CA THR A 115 -10.48 -2.72 -36.72
C THR A 115 -10.59 -2.68 -35.20
N ILE A 116 -11.46 -1.81 -34.66
CA ILE A 116 -11.71 -1.75 -33.22
C ILE A 116 -12.44 -3.01 -32.77
N MET A 117 -11.75 -3.82 -31.98
CA MET A 117 -12.22 -5.11 -31.47
C MET A 117 -12.94 -4.95 -30.13
N ARG A 118 -12.32 -4.29 -29.16
CA ARG A 118 -12.83 -4.12 -27.79
C ARG A 118 -12.48 -2.75 -27.22
N ILE A 119 -13.29 -2.29 -26.28
CA ILE A 119 -12.97 -1.14 -25.43
C ILE A 119 -12.14 -1.64 -24.25
N LEU A 120 -11.04 -0.94 -23.96
CA LEU A 120 -10.17 -1.24 -22.83
C LEU A 120 -10.42 -0.22 -21.71
N PRO A 121 -10.29 -0.62 -20.44
CA PRO A 121 -10.23 0.34 -19.35
C PRO A 121 -8.98 1.22 -19.48
N ARG A 122 -8.96 2.34 -18.76
CA ARG A 122 -7.79 3.22 -18.71
C ARG A 122 -6.58 2.43 -18.18
N GLU A 123 -5.42 2.71 -18.75
CA GLU A 123 -4.16 2.21 -18.18
C GLU A 123 -3.89 2.87 -16.84
N VAL A 124 -3.42 2.09 -15.88
CA VAL A 124 -2.76 2.64 -14.70
C VAL A 124 -1.28 2.33 -14.86
N ASP A 125 -0.45 3.37 -14.77
CA ASP A 125 1.00 3.18 -14.82
C ASP A 125 1.43 2.19 -13.72
N PRO A 126 2.32 1.22 -14.01
CA PRO A 126 2.75 0.22 -13.03
C PRO A 126 3.32 0.84 -11.74
N MET A 127 3.96 2.00 -11.85
CA MET A 127 4.45 2.74 -10.69
C MET A 127 3.32 3.20 -9.76
N VAL A 128 2.22 3.72 -10.32
CA VAL A 128 1.04 4.14 -9.53
C VAL A 128 0.36 2.92 -8.92
N TYR A 129 0.30 1.80 -9.65
CA TYR A 129 -0.24 0.55 -9.12
C TYR A 129 0.59 0.03 -7.92
N ASN A 130 1.92 0.07 -8.02
CA ASN A 130 2.80 -0.30 -6.90
C ASN A 130 2.62 0.62 -5.69
N MET A 131 2.36 1.92 -5.90
CA MET A 131 2.06 2.88 -4.83
C MET A 131 0.72 2.59 -4.12
N SER A 132 -0.24 1.96 -4.83
CA SER A 132 -1.54 1.57 -4.28
C SER A 132 -1.53 0.26 -3.51
N LEU A 133 -0.61 -0.66 -3.84
CA LEU A 133 -0.47 -1.96 -3.19
C LEU A 133 0.24 -1.88 -1.83
N GLU A 134 0.84 -0.73 -1.50
CA GLU A 134 1.52 -0.56 -0.24
C GLU A 134 0.50 -0.41 0.90
N ASP A 135 0.02 -1.53 1.41
CA ASP A 135 -0.99 -1.56 2.45
C ASP A 135 -0.50 -0.85 3.73
N PRO A 136 -1.28 0.10 4.28
CA PRO A 136 -0.99 0.70 5.58
C PRO A 136 -1.26 -0.28 6.75
N GLY A 137 -1.73 -1.50 6.46
CA GLY A 137 -2.16 -2.52 7.41
C GLY A 137 -1.11 -2.82 8.48
N GLY A 138 -1.39 -2.41 9.71
CA GLY A 138 -0.55 -2.67 10.88
C GLY A 138 -0.44 -1.50 11.86
N ALA A 139 -0.75 -0.28 11.44
CA ALA A 139 -0.74 0.89 12.32
C ALA A 139 -2.17 1.19 12.83
N SER A 140 -2.41 0.99 14.13
CA SER A 140 -3.63 1.46 14.80
C SER A 140 -3.37 2.77 15.53
N PHE A 141 -4.42 3.56 15.79
CA PHE A 141 -4.29 4.77 16.63
C PHE A 141 -3.80 4.45 18.04
N ALA A 142 -4.07 3.24 18.56
CA ALA A 142 -3.54 2.79 19.84
C ALA A 142 -2.01 2.63 19.85
N GLY A 143 -1.38 2.48 18.68
CA GLY A 143 0.07 2.44 18.52
C GLY A 143 0.74 3.82 18.48
N ILE A 144 -0.02 4.92 18.55
CA ILE A 144 0.50 6.29 18.54
C ILE A 144 0.32 6.91 19.93
N GLY A 145 1.43 7.26 20.59
CA GLY A 145 1.42 7.93 21.89
C GLY A 145 1.75 9.43 21.75
N GLY A 146 1.19 10.25 22.65
CA GLY A 146 1.59 11.65 22.84
C GLY A 146 1.16 12.66 21.77
N LEU A 147 0.44 12.23 20.71
CA LEU A 147 0.02 13.08 19.58
C LEU A 147 -1.50 13.19 19.44
N SER A 148 -2.24 13.13 20.55
CA SER A 148 -3.71 13.08 20.55
C SER A 148 -4.36 14.30 19.91
N GLU A 149 -3.78 15.49 20.11
CA GLU A 149 -4.26 16.74 19.51
C GLU A 149 -4.06 16.75 17.99
N GLN A 150 -2.86 16.41 17.51
CA GLN A 150 -2.53 16.38 16.08
C GLN A 150 -3.36 15.31 15.36
N VAL A 151 -3.61 14.16 16.00
CA VAL A 151 -4.49 13.12 15.48
C VAL A 151 -5.93 13.65 15.35
N ARG A 152 -6.43 14.40 16.34
CA ARG A 152 -7.76 15.01 16.27
C ARG A 152 -7.87 15.99 15.09
N GLU A 153 -6.89 16.89 14.95
CA GLU A 153 -6.87 17.85 13.84
C GLU A 153 -6.83 17.17 12.47
N LEU A 154 -6.03 16.10 12.32
CA LEU A 154 -5.97 15.36 11.08
C LEU A 154 -7.29 14.64 10.78
N ARG A 155 -7.95 14.07 11.79
CA ARG A 155 -9.27 13.43 11.66
C ARG A 155 -10.34 14.44 11.23
N GLU A 156 -10.36 15.63 11.81
CA GLU A 156 -11.30 16.69 11.41
C GLU A 156 -11.19 17.08 9.93
N VAL A 157 -9.99 16.98 9.36
CA VAL A 157 -9.74 17.37 7.96
C VAL A 157 -10.01 16.23 6.99
N ILE A 158 -9.77 14.99 7.40
CA ILE A 158 -9.87 13.82 6.51
C ILE A 158 -11.17 13.07 6.73
N GLU A 159 -11.45 12.65 7.96
CA GLU A 159 -12.60 11.80 8.30
C GLU A 159 -13.92 12.58 8.19
N LEU A 160 -13.97 13.80 8.73
CA LEU A 160 -15.22 14.57 8.79
C LEU A 160 -15.79 14.89 7.39
N PRO A 161 -14.99 15.35 6.40
CA PRO A 161 -15.53 15.61 5.06
C PRO A 161 -15.88 14.34 4.27
N LEU A 162 -15.22 13.22 4.57
CA LEU A 162 -15.47 11.95 3.90
C LEU A 162 -16.76 11.29 4.42
N MET A 163 -16.98 11.32 5.74
CA MET A 163 -18.15 10.70 6.36
C MET A 163 -19.40 11.59 6.24
N ASN A 164 -19.29 12.89 6.53
CA ASN A 164 -20.43 13.79 6.65
C ASN A 164 -20.26 15.09 5.83
N PRO A 165 -20.29 15.02 4.48
CA PRO A 165 -20.15 16.22 3.64
C PRO A 165 -21.31 17.22 3.79
N GLU A 166 -22.49 16.77 4.24
CA GLU A 166 -23.65 17.64 4.47
C GLU A 166 -23.40 18.73 5.52
N LEU A 167 -22.56 18.46 6.53
CA LEU A 167 -22.26 19.44 7.57
C LEU A 167 -21.57 20.68 6.97
N PHE A 168 -20.65 20.47 6.03
CA PHE A 168 -19.97 21.55 5.32
C PHE A 168 -20.94 22.35 4.43
N LEU A 169 -21.88 21.66 3.77
CA LEU A 169 -22.91 22.30 2.94
C LEU A 169 -23.88 23.16 3.77
N ARG A 170 -24.29 22.70 4.96
CA ARG A 170 -25.17 23.45 5.87
C ARG A 170 -24.50 24.69 6.44
N VAL A 171 -23.20 24.60 6.75
CA VAL A 171 -22.41 25.73 7.24
C VAL A 171 -22.02 26.68 6.09
N GLY A 172 -22.03 26.21 4.83
CA GLY A 172 -21.68 27.01 3.66
C GLY A 172 -20.18 27.18 3.45
N ILE A 173 -19.36 26.30 4.04
CA ILE A 173 -17.90 26.33 3.90
C ILE A 173 -17.41 25.22 2.97
N LYS A 174 -16.35 25.49 2.20
CA LYS A 174 -15.68 24.46 1.40
C LYS A 174 -14.84 23.56 2.33
N PRO A 175 -14.88 22.23 2.16
CA PRO A 175 -14.04 21.34 2.96
C PRO A 175 -12.56 21.58 2.63
N PRO A 176 -11.66 21.46 3.61
CA PRO A 176 -10.22 21.55 3.38
C PRO A 176 -9.73 20.47 2.40
N LYS A 177 -8.80 20.85 1.51
CA LYS A 177 -8.29 19.98 0.43
C LYS A 177 -7.05 19.18 0.85
N GLY A 178 -6.13 19.82 1.56
CA GLY A 178 -4.83 19.23 1.88
C GLY A 178 -4.30 19.58 3.26
N VAL A 179 -3.48 18.67 3.80
CA VAL A 179 -2.79 18.81 5.09
C VAL A 179 -1.29 18.71 4.88
N LEU A 180 -0.54 19.61 5.52
CA LEU A 180 0.91 19.54 5.65
C LEU A 180 1.29 19.13 7.07
N LEU A 181 1.96 18.00 7.21
CA LEU A 181 2.60 17.55 8.43
C LEU A 181 4.07 18.00 8.40
N TYR A 182 4.48 18.81 9.37
CA TYR A 182 5.86 19.25 9.48
C TYR A 182 6.37 19.10 10.91
N GLY A 183 7.69 18.98 11.07
CA GLY A 183 8.33 18.86 12.38
C GLY A 183 9.69 18.15 12.30
N PRO A 184 10.32 17.85 13.44
CA PRO A 184 11.58 17.12 13.50
C PRO A 184 11.48 15.72 12.88
N PRO A 185 12.57 15.17 12.34
CA PRO A 185 12.61 13.77 11.95
C PRO A 185 12.41 12.86 13.18
N GLY A 186 11.83 11.68 12.97
CA GLY A 186 11.61 10.70 14.05
C GLY A 186 10.42 10.98 14.98
N THR A 187 9.58 11.97 14.67
CA THR A 187 8.34 12.28 15.44
C THR A 187 7.10 11.51 14.97
N GLY A 188 7.23 10.65 13.94
CA GLY A 188 6.15 9.75 13.53
C GLY A 188 5.18 10.33 12.49
N LYS A 189 5.56 11.37 11.71
CA LYS A 189 4.76 11.91 10.58
C LYS A 189 4.22 10.82 9.65
N THR A 190 5.09 9.94 9.16
CA THR A 190 4.72 8.81 8.28
C THR A 190 3.82 7.79 8.99
N LEU A 191 4.05 7.55 10.28
CA LEU A 191 3.26 6.60 11.07
C LEU A 191 1.84 7.12 11.30
N LEU A 192 1.70 8.42 11.58
CA LEU A 192 0.42 9.09 11.77
C LEU A 192 -0.44 9.07 10.50
N ALA A 193 0.15 9.32 9.33
CA ALA A 193 -0.54 9.18 8.05
C ALA A 193 -1.00 7.74 7.77
N ARG A 194 -0.15 6.74 8.05
CA ARG A 194 -0.50 5.31 7.90
C ARG A 194 -1.64 4.89 8.82
N ALA A 195 -1.66 5.35 10.07
CA ALA A 195 -2.74 5.01 11.01
C ALA A 195 -4.10 5.59 10.59
N VAL A 196 -4.12 6.80 10.03
CA VAL A 196 -5.34 7.38 9.46
C VAL A 196 -5.83 6.58 8.27
N ALA A 197 -4.94 6.21 7.36
CA ALA A 197 -5.29 5.41 6.19
C ALA A 197 -5.85 4.03 6.57
N ALA A 198 -5.20 3.35 7.54
CA ALA A 198 -5.65 2.05 8.04
C ALA A 198 -7.04 2.13 8.69
N THR A 199 -7.38 3.23 9.37
CA THR A 199 -8.66 3.36 10.04
C THR A 199 -9.81 3.67 9.08
N MET A 200 -9.55 4.43 8.01
CA MET A 200 -10.58 4.82 7.04
C MET A 200 -10.91 3.70 6.04
N SER A 201 -10.08 2.66 5.90
CA SER A 201 -10.26 1.59 4.90
C SER A 201 -10.50 2.14 3.48
N THR A 202 -9.88 3.28 3.15
CA THR A 202 -9.95 3.94 1.84
C THR A 202 -8.73 3.64 1.01
N ASN A 203 -8.81 3.83 -0.31
CA ASN A 203 -7.65 3.68 -1.20
C ASN A 203 -6.53 4.63 -0.78
N PHE A 204 -5.38 4.07 -0.41
CA PHE A 204 -4.23 4.81 0.07
C PHE A 204 -3.11 4.75 -0.96
N LEU A 205 -2.69 5.90 -1.45
CA LEU A 205 -1.55 6.04 -2.35
C LEU A 205 -0.38 6.58 -1.56
N LYS A 206 0.58 5.73 -1.22
CA LYS A 206 1.84 6.16 -0.61
C LYS A 206 2.85 6.49 -1.69
N VAL A 207 3.32 7.73 -1.69
CA VAL A 207 4.28 8.23 -2.65
C VAL A 207 5.45 8.85 -1.93
N VAL A 208 6.64 8.34 -2.19
CA VAL A 208 7.89 8.98 -1.76
C VAL A 208 8.26 9.98 -2.84
N SER A 209 8.38 11.27 -2.50
CA SER A 209 8.54 12.33 -3.50
C SER A 209 9.81 12.18 -4.35
N SER A 210 10.87 11.58 -3.79
CA SER A 210 12.10 11.25 -4.52
C SER A 210 11.92 10.16 -5.58
N ALA A 211 10.94 9.25 -5.41
CA ALA A 211 10.67 8.17 -6.36
C ALA A 211 9.91 8.63 -7.62
N ILE A 212 9.34 9.84 -7.60
CA ILE A 212 8.62 10.43 -8.74
C ILE A 212 9.60 11.02 -9.77
N VAL A 213 10.81 11.38 -9.34
CA VAL A 213 11.79 12.09 -10.18
C VAL A 213 12.52 11.08 -11.06
N ASP A 214 12.25 11.14 -12.35
CA ASP A 214 12.94 10.37 -13.39
C ASP A 214 13.88 11.28 -14.21
N LYS A 215 14.89 10.67 -14.85
CA LYS A 215 15.85 11.34 -15.76
C LYS A 215 15.26 11.70 -17.12
N TYR A 216 14.09 11.14 -17.45
CA TYR A 216 13.43 11.34 -18.73
C TYR A 216 12.54 12.57 -18.69
N ILE A 217 12.85 13.52 -19.58
CA ILE A 217 12.21 14.83 -19.64
C ILE A 217 10.69 14.70 -19.71
N GLY A 218 10.02 15.12 -18.65
CA GLY A 218 8.56 15.20 -18.59
C GLY A 218 7.83 13.92 -18.20
N GLU A 219 8.56 12.82 -17.95
CA GLU A 219 7.98 11.58 -17.41
C GLU A 219 7.50 11.78 -15.99
N SER A 220 8.28 12.48 -15.15
CA SER A 220 7.90 12.88 -13.80
C SER A 220 6.56 13.63 -13.75
N ALA A 221 6.33 14.55 -14.69
CA ALA A 221 5.06 15.28 -14.80
C ALA A 221 3.91 14.40 -15.31
N ARG A 222 4.18 13.42 -16.19
CA ARG A 222 3.19 12.42 -16.60
C ARG A 222 2.74 11.59 -15.40
N LEU A 223 3.68 11.12 -14.59
CA LEU A 223 3.41 10.29 -13.41
C LEU A 223 2.52 11.03 -12.40
N VAL A 224 2.77 12.31 -12.14
CA VAL A 224 1.89 13.14 -11.29
C VAL A 224 0.48 13.20 -11.85
N ARG A 225 0.31 13.41 -13.17
CA ARG A 225 -1.02 13.41 -13.82
C ARG A 225 -1.73 12.06 -13.72
N GLU A 226 -1.00 10.96 -13.90
CA GLU A 226 -1.57 9.61 -13.79
C GLU A 226 -1.94 9.27 -12.34
N MET A 227 -1.12 9.65 -11.36
CA MET A 227 -1.43 9.49 -9.93
C MET A 227 -2.74 10.20 -9.55
N PHE A 228 -2.90 11.48 -9.92
CA PHE A 228 -4.15 12.21 -9.70
C PHE A 228 -5.31 11.70 -10.57
N GLY A 229 -5.02 11.11 -11.73
CA GLY A 229 -6.00 10.42 -12.55
C GLY A 229 -6.57 9.18 -11.85
N TYR A 230 -5.68 8.34 -11.33
CA TYR A 230 -6.03 7.13 -10.59
C TYR A 230 -6.82 7.46 -9.32
N ALA A 231 -6.39 8.46 -8.56
CA ALA A 231 -7.07 8.89 -7.34
C ALA A 231 -8.50 9.43 -7.57
N ARG A 232 -8.75 10.05 -8.73
CA ARG A 232 -10.10 10.50 -9.15
C ARG A 232 -11.00 9.35 -9.59
N GLU A 233 -10.44 8.31 -10.18
CA GLU A 233 -11.20 7.12 -10.57
C GLU A 233 -11.57 6.26 -9.36
N HIS A 234 -10.74 6.28 -8.32
CA HIS A 234 -10.85 5.43 -7.13
C HIS A 234 -11.29 6.21 -5.87
N GLU A 235 -12.16 7.21 -6.03
CA GLU A 235 -12.70 7.99 -4.90
C GLU A 235 -13.61 7.12 -3.99
N PRO A 236 -13.48 7.21 -2.64
CA PRO A 236 -12.61 8.08 -1.84
C PRO A 236 -11.16 7.58 -1.76
N CYS A 237 -10.20 8.49 -1.95
CA CYS A 237 -8.76 8.18 -1.99
C CYS A 237 -7.93 9.19 -1.19
N ILE A 238 -6.90 8.71 -0.51
CA ILE A 238 -5.93 9.54 0.21
C ILE A 238 -4.57 9.40 -0.49
N ILE A 239 -4.01 10.52 -0.93
CA ILE A 239 -2.65 10.62 -1.47
C ILE A 239 -1.75 11.08 -0.34
N PHE A 240 -0.78 10.26 0.05
CA PHE A 240 0.25 10.61 1.02
C PHE A 240 1.59 10.79 0.31
N MET A 241 2.11 12.02 0.33
CA MET A 241 3.42 12.37 -0.22
C MET A 241 4.41 12.58 0.93
N ASP A 242 5.36 11.66 1.06
CA ASP A 242 6.46 11.78 2.03
C ASP A 242 7.65 12.52 1.42
N GLU A 243 8.44 13.18 2.26
CA GLU A 243 9.65 13.94 1.88
C GLU A 243 9.41 14.92 0.72
N ILE A 244 8.33 15.71 0.80
CA ILE A 244 7.94 16.64 -0.26
C ILE A 244 9.01 17.70 -0.56
N ASP A 245 9.97 17.92 0.34
CA ASP A 245 11.14 18.78 0.12
C ASP A 245 12.03 18.33 -1.04
N ALA A 246 11.98 17.06 -1.45
CA ALA A 246 12.70 16.57 -2.63
C ALA A 246 12.22 17.22 -3.95
N ILE A 247 10.93 17.53 -4.07
CA ILE A 247 10.33 18.13 -5.28
C ILE A 247 9.80 19.55 -5.04
N GLY A 248 9.58 19.92 -3.78
CA GLY A 248 8.98 21.17 -3.36
C GLY A 248 9.96 22.31 -3.11
N GLY A 249 11.23 22.14 -3.46
CA GLY A 249 12.29 23.13 -3.21
C GLY A 249 12.01 24.51 -3.82
N ARG A 250 12.52 25.57 -3.17
CA ARG A 250 12.41 26.95 -3.67
C ARG A 250 12.97 27.09 -5.10
N ARG A 251 12.38 28.03 -5.84
CA ARG A 251 12.81 28.37 -7.20
C ARG A 251 14.17 29.05 -7.18
N PHE A 252 15.19 28.37 -7.68
CA PHE A 252 16.46 29.00 -8.00
C PHE A 252 16.41 29.48 -9.46
N SER A 253 16.64 30.78 -9.66
CA SER A 253 16.70 31.41 -10.99
C SER A 253 17.94 30.96 -11.80
N GLU A 254 18.97 30.43 -11.13
CA GLU A 254 20.22 29.94 -11.72
C GLU A 254 20.41 28.43 -11.43
N GLY A 255 19.41 27.63 -11.79
CA GLY A 255 19.43 26.17 -11.60
C GLY A 255 20.02 25.40 -12.78
N THR A 256 20.54 24.21 -12.49
CA THR A 256 20.95 23.21 -13.47
C THR A 256 19.75 22.69 -14.27
N SER A 257 19.99 21.98 -15.37
CA SER A 257 18.90 21.36 -16.16
C SER A 257 18.03 20.41 -15.34
N ALA A 258 18.59 19.76 -14.30
CA ALA A 258 17.85 18.88 -13.40
C ALA A 258 16.85 19.65 -12.52
N ASP A 259 17.24 20.82 -12.01
CA ASP A 259 16.37 21.66 -11.18
C ASP A 259 15.15 22.15 -11.97
N ARG A 260 15.34 22.43 -13.27
CA ARG A 260 14.24 22.83 -14.17
C ARG A 260 13.23 21.72 -14.37
N GLU A 261 13.66 20.47 -14.37
CA GLU A 261 12.75 19.31 -14.46
C GLU A 261 11.95 19.14 -13.17
N ILE A 262 12.61 19.21 -12.00
CA ILE A 262 11.94 19.16 -10.70
C ILE A 262 10.90 20.29 -10.58
N GLN A 263 11.27 21.51 -10.99
CA GLN A 263 10.34 22.63 -11.02
C GLN A 263 9.14 22.39 -11.94
N ARG A 264 9.32 21.74 -13.09
CA ARG A 264 8.21 21.39 -13.98
C ARG A 264 7.25 20.40 -13.31
N THR A 265 7.78 19.39 -12.63
CA THR A 265 7.00 18.41 -11.86
C THR A 265 6.23 19.10 -10.73
N LEU A 266 6.87 20.02 -10.01
CA LEU A 266 6.22 20.83 -8.98
C LEU A 266 5.08 21.68 -9.56
N MET A 267 5.28 22.34 -10.69
CA MET A 267 4.23 23.14 -11.33
C MET A 267 3.03 22.29 -11.75
N GLU A 268 3.27 21.08 -12.27
CA GLU A 268 2.21 20.14 -12.60
C GLU A 268 1.45 19.71 -11.33
N LEU A 269 2.16 19.38 -10.24
CA LEU A 269 1.55 19.08 -8.94
C LEU A 269 0.65 20.23 -8.45
N LEU A 270 1.15 21.47 -8.50
CA LEU A 270 0.38 22.65 -8.11
C LEU A 270 -0.87 22.84 -8.99
N ASN A 271 -0.76 22.59 -10.29
CA ASN A 271 -1.88 22.69 -11.22
C ASN A 271 -2.94 21.61 -10.94
N GLN A 272 -2.52 20.36 -10.68
CA GLN A 272 -3.44 19.30 -10.28
C GLN A 272 -4.12 19.60 -8.93
N MET A 273 -3.39 20.21 -7.99
CA MET A 273 -3.94 20.64 -6.69
C MET A 273 -5.00 21.75 -6.83
N ASP A 274 -4.75 22.76 -7.65
CA ASP A 274 -5.73 23.83 -7.91
C ASP A 274 -6.94 23.30 -8.69
N GLY A 275 -6.73 22.30 -9.55
CA GLY A 275 -7.77 21.60 -10.30
C GLY A 275 -8.81 20.86 -9.45
N PHE A 276 -8.60 20.68 -8.14
CA PHE A 276 -9.57 20.08 -7.20
C PHE A 276 -10.83 20.92 -6.94
N ASP A 277 -11.16 21.90 -7.78
CA ASP A 277 -12.20 22.88 -7.50
C ASP A 277 -13.65 22.37 -7.60
N SER A 278 -13.86 21.06 -7.79
CA SER A 278 -15.19 20.45 -7.82
C SER A 278 -15.29 19.19 -6.95
N LEU A 279 -15.48 19.37 -5.64
CA LEU A 279 -16.06 18.37 -4.70
C LEU A 279 -15.50 16.93 -4.72
N GLY A 280 -14.29 16.69 -5.24
CA GLY A 280 -13.69 15.36 -5.22
C GLY A 280 -13.49 14.85 -3.80
N ARG A 281 -13.69 13.54 -3.59
CA ARG A 281 -13.40 12.86 -2.31
C ARG A 281 -11.94 12.42 -2.18
N THR A 282 -11.06 13.04 -2.95
CA THR A 282 -9.60 12.84 -2.82
C THR A 282 -9.04 13.81 -1.78
N LYS A 283 -8.19 13.31 -0.88
CA LYS A 283 -7.48 14.11 0.12
C LYS A 283 -5.97 13.98 -0.08
N LEU A 284 -5.25 15.07 0.17
CA LEU A 284 -3.80 15.13 0.06
C LEU A 284 -3.17 15.34 1.44
N ILE A 285 -2.22 14.49 1.80
CA ILE A 285 -1.38 14.64 2.99
C ILE A 285 0.05 14.75 2.51
N MET A 286 0.75 15.82 2.90
CA MET A 286 2.16 16.01 2.64
C MET A 286 2.93 15.94 3.94
N ALA A 287 4.09 15.29 3.95
CA ALA A 287 5.01 15.30 5.08
C ALA A 287 6.35 15.94 4.67
N THR A 288 6.87 16.80 5.54
CA THR A 288 8.20 17.40 5.39
C THR A 288 8.94 17.45 6.72
N ASN A 289 10.26 17.34 6.66
CA ASN A 289 11.12 17.65 7.80
C ASN A 289 11.57 19.10 7.81
N ARG A 290 11.43 19.83 6.70
CA ARG A 290 12.00 21.16 6.48
C ARG A 290 11.00 22.07 5.76
N PRO A 291 10.04 22.69 6.48
CA PRO A 291 9.07 23.58 5.85
C PRO A 291 9.70 24.86 5.29
N ASP A 292 10.90 25.23 5.75
CA ASP A 292 11.68 26.39 5.31
C ASP A 292 12.09 26.32 3.83
N THR A 293 12.40 25.12 3.34
CA THR A 293 12.89 24.89 1.97
C THR A 293 11.79 24.83 0.93
N LEU A 294 10.52 24.77 1.35
CA LEU A 294 9.38 24.64 0.44
C LEU A 294 9.09 25.93 -0.34
N ASP A 295 8.61 25.78 -1.58
CA ASP A 295 8.10 26.89 -2.39
C ASP A 295 6.88 27.53 -1.68
N PRO A 296 6.89 28.85 -1.43
CA PRO A 296 5.74 29.57 -0.88
C PRO A 296 4.43 29.35 -1.65
N ALA A 297 4.51 29.03 -2.95
CA ALA A 297 3.36 28.70 -3.77
C ALA A 297 2.63 27.44 -3.27
N LEU A 298 3.36 26.44 -2.76
CA LEU A 298 2.77 25.23 -2.19
C LEU A 298 2.11 25.53 -0.83
N LEU A 299 2.75 26.39 -0.02
CA LEU A 299 2.28 26.80 1.31
C LEU A 299 1.11 27.79 1.31
N ARG A 300 0.64 28.19 0.12
CA ARG A 300 -0.44 29.16 -0.06
C ARG A 300 -1.79 28.57 0.44
N PRO A 301 -2.58 29.32 1.24
CA PRO A 301 -3.94 28.92 1.60
C PRO A 301 -4.80 28.63 0.36
N GLY A 302 -5.60 27.57 0.40
CA GLY A 302 -6.37 27.05 -0.74
C GLY A 302 -5.78 25.79 -1.39
N ARG A 303 -4.49 25.52 -1.16
CA ARG A 303 -3.77 24.30 -1.60
C ARG A 303 -3.51 23.39 -0.40
N LEU A 304 -2.77 23.92 0.58
CA LEU A 304 -2.50 23.31 1.87
C LEU A 304 -3.20 24.14 2.95
N ASP A 305 -4.43 23.77 3.27
CA ASP A 305 -5.29 24.54 4.15
C ASP A 305 -4.91 24.38 5.62
N ARG A 306 -4.37 23.21 5.99
CA ARG A 306 -3.98 22.89 7.36
C ARG A 306 -2.51 22.56 7.44
N LYS A 307 -1.81 23.22 8.36
CA LYS A 307 -0.40 23.02 8.66
C LYS A 307 -0.34 22.51 10.10
N ILE A 308 -0.05 21.23 10.27
CA ILE A 308 -0.01 20.58 11.56
C ILE A 308 1.47 20.40 11.93
N GLU A 309 1.86 21.07 13.01
CA GLU A 309 3.17 20.88 13.62
C GLU A 309 3.16 19.62 14.48
N ILE A 310 4.14 18.76 14.27
CA ILE A 310 4.41 17.62 15.15
C ILE A 310 5.62 17.98 16.01
N PRO A 311 5.41 18.44 17.26
CA PRO A 311 6.50 18.78 18.15
C PRO A 311 7.22 17.53 18.66
N LEU A 312 8.33 17.73 19.37
CA LEU A 312 8.92 16.67 20.17
C LEU A 312 7.94 16.24 21.28
N PRO A 313 7.94 14.95 21.68
CA PRO A 313 7.01 14.45 22.68
C PRO A 313 7.27 15.07 24.07
N ASN A 314 6.19 15.57 24.67
CA ASN A 314 6.15 16.00 26.08
C ASN A 314 6.43 14.83 27.04
N GLU A 315 6.68 15.10 28.32
CA GLU A 315 6.95 14.06 29.33
C GLU A 315 5.87 12.95 29.35
N GLN A 316 4.60 13.33 29.33
CA GLN A 316 3.48 12.39 29.24
C GLN A 316 3.49 11.61 27.92
N GLY A 317 3.76 12.27 26.80
CA GLY A 317 3.88 11.61 25.49
C GLY A 317 5.02 10.61 25.42
N ARG A 318 6.18 10.94 26.01
CA ARG A 318 7.32 10.00 26.12
C ARG A 318 6.97 8.78 26.95
N LEU A 319 6.25 8.97 28.06
CA LEU A 319 5.76 7.89 28.90
C LEU A 319 4.82 6.94 28.14
N GLU A 320 3.88 7.49 27.37
CA GLU A 320 2.97 6.71 26.52
C GLU A 320 3.73 5.92 25.44
N ILE A 321 4.64 6.58 24.71
CA ILE A 321 5.44 5.96 23.65
C ILE A 321 6.30 4.82 24.21
N LEU A 322 6.96 5.02 25.36
CA LEU A 322 7.72 3.98 26.04
C LEU A 322 6.85 2.80 26.45
N LYS A 323 5.65 3.05 26.99
CA LYS A 323 4.71 1.97 27.35
C LYS A 323 4.28 1.15 26.14
N ILE A 324 3.99 1.80 25.01
CA ILE A 324 3.61 1.14 23.76
C ILE A 324 4.74 0.25 23.25
N HIS A 325 5.96 0.77 23.12
CA HIS A 325 7.09 -0.02 22.62
C HIS A 325 7.56 -1.09 23.61
N ALA A 326 7.43 -0.85 24.91
CA ALA A 326 7.76 -1.83 25.92
C ALA A 326 6.68 -2.92 26.06
N ALA A 327 5.48 -2.78 25.51
CA ALA A 327 4.42 -3.78 25.64
C ALA A 327 4.79 -5.15 25.03
N GLY A 328 5.59 -5.13 23.95
CA GLY A 328 6.07 -6.36 23.30
C GLY A 328 7.35 -6.95 23.87
N VAL A 329 7.98 -6.30 24.86
CA VAL A 329 9.26 -6.72 25.45
C VAL A 329 9.00 -7.57 26.69
N ASN A 330 9.72 -8.69 26.86
CA ASN A 330 9.65 -9.51 28.06
C ASN A 330 10.34 -8.80 29.24
N LYS A 331 9.60 -8.52 30.32
CA LYS A 331 10.07 -7.72 31.46
C LYS A 331 10.18 -8.57 32.72
N GLY A 332 11.30 -8.41 33.43
CA GLY A 332 11.48 -8.96 34.77
C GLY A 332 10.90 -8.00 35.81
N GLY A 333 9.60 -8.11 36.08
CA GLY A 333 8.90 -7.28 37.07
C GLY A 333 8.34 -5.95 36.53
N GLU A 334 7.89 -5.09 37.45
CA GLU A 334 7.38 -3.75 37.10
C GLU A 334 8.54 -2.79 36.87
N ILE A 335 8.53 -2.14 35.69
CA ILE A 335 9.53 -1.15 35.31
C ILE A 335 8.94 0.24 35.55
N ASP A 336 9.64 1.04 36.34
CA ASP A 336 9.30 2.45 36.52
C ASP A 336 9.72 3.26 35.28
N PHE A 337 8.75 3.50 34.38
CA PHE A 337 8.94 4.31 33.19
C PHE A 337 9.07 5.81 33.51
N GLU A 338 8.60 6.29 34.66
CA GLU A 338 8.71 7.71 35.01
C GLU A 338 10.18 8.11 35.24
N ALA A 339 10.96 7.24 35.89
CA ALA A 339 12.39 7.43 36.04
C ALA A 339 13.12 7.49 34.68
N VAL A 340 12.71 6.66 33.71
CA VAL A 340 13.28 6.64 32.36
C VAL A 340 12.92 7.90 31.57
N VAL A 341 11.68 8.40 31.72
CA VAL A 341 11.20 9.63 31.07
C VAL A 341 12.00 10.86 31.51
N LYS A 342 12.38 10.92 32.79
CA LYS A 342 13.24 11.99 33.34
C LYS A 342 14.64 12.01 32.73
N LEU A 343 15.16 10.86 32.29
CA LEU A 343 16.48 10.73 31.65
C LEU A 343 16.42 10.94 30.13
N THR A 344 15.24 10.83 29.52
CA THR A 344 15.05 10.87 28.06
C THR A 344 14.54 12.24 27.59
N ASP A 345 15.05 13.31 28.18
CA ASP A 345 14.66 14.66 27.75
C ASP A 345 15.10 14.94 26.30
N GLY A 346 14.24 15.62 25.56
CA GLY A 346 14.43 15.92 24.13
C GLY A 346 14.49 14.71 23.20
N HIS A 347 14.18 13.48 23.64
CA HIS A 347 14.15 12.29 22.77
C HIS A 347 12.97 12.34 21.79
N ASN A 348 13.20 11.90 20.54
CA ASN A 348 12.13 11.74 19.56
C ASN A 348 11.47 10.35 19.73
N GLY A 349 10.36 10.08 19.03
CA GLY A 349 9.66 8.79 19.13
C GLY A 349 10.51 7.60 18.67
N ALA A 350 11.36 7.79 17.65
CA ALA A 350 12.28 6.77 17.17
C ALA A 350 13.40 6.44 18.19
N ASP A 351 13.89 7.45 18.92
CA ASP A 351 14.90 7.29 19.97
C ASP A 351 14.33 6.48 21.13
N LEU A 352 13.09 6.76 21.54
CA LEU A 352 12.42 5.99 22.60
C LEU A 352 12.21 4.53 22.20
N ARG A 353 11.87 4.28 20.92
CA ARG A 353 11.87 2.91 20.37
C ARG A 353 13.27 2.29 20.45
N ASN A 354 14.31 3.07 20.15
CA ASN A 354 15.69 2.59 20.22
C ASN A 354 16.15 2.29 21.66
N VAL A 355 15.69 3.06 22.65
CA VAL A 355 15.91 2.77 24.08
C VAL A 355 15.35 1.40 24.46
N CYS A 356 14.15 1.05 24.00
CA CYS A 356 13.57 -0.29 24.22
C CYS A 356 14.42 -1.39 23.57
N THR A 357 14.92 -1.17 22.35
CA THR A 357 15.78 -2.12 21.64
C THR A 357 17.12 -2.32 22.35
N GLU A 358 17.77 -1.23 22.76
CA GLU A 358 19.06 -1.24 23.47
C GLU A 358 18.94 -1.91 24.84
N ALA A 359 17.82 -1.70 25.55
CA ALA A 359 17.56 -2.40 26.81
C ALA A 359 17.49 -3.93 26.60
N GLY A 360 16.86 -4.37 25.51
CA GLY A 360 16.88 -5.77 25.08
C GLY A 360 18.29 -6.29 24.76
N MET A 361 19.12 -5.48 24.08
CA MET A 361 20.50 -5.86 23.74
C MET A 361 21.39 -6.02 24.98
N PHE A 362 21.18 -5.24 26.03
CA PHE A 362 21.88 -5.44 27.32
C PHE A 362 21.46 -6.75 28.00
N ALA A 363 20.16 -7.07 28.00
CA ALA A 363 19.67 -8.34 28.53
C ALA A 363 20.27 -9.54 27.76
N LEU A 364 20.29 -9.48 26.42
CA LEU A 364 20.91 -10.52 25.60
C LEU A 364 22.41 -10.68 25.86
N ARG A 365 23.14 -9.58 26.09
CA ARG A 365 24.59 -9.65 26.36
C ARG A 365 24.91 -10.35 27.69
N GLU A 366 23.98 -10.32 28.62
CA GLU A 366 24.08 -11.00 29.92
C GLU A 366 23.37 -12.37 29.92
N ASP A 367 23.02 -12.91 28.74
CA ASP A 367 22.30 -14.17 28.55
C ASP A 367 20.97 -14.25 29.35
N ARG A 368 20.29 -13.11 29.51
CA ARG A 368 18.98 -13.00 30.18
C ARG A 368 17.82 -12.98 29.17
N GLU A 369 16.75 -13.70 29.47
CA GLU A 369 15.52 -13.75 28.66
C GLU A 369 14.53 -12.60 28.95
N TYR A 370 14.84 -11.75 29.94
CA TYR A 370 13.99 -10.65 30.39
C TYR A 370 14.80 -9.38 30.65
N VAL A 371 14.16 -8.23 30.42
CA VAL A 371 14.75 -6.90 30.61
C VAL A 371 14.42 -6.38 32.01
N THR A 372 15.40 -5.74 32.66
CA THR A 372 15.26 -5.15 34.00
C THR A 372 15.24 -3.62 33.96
N GLN A 373 14.91 -2.97 35.08
CA GLN A 373 14.94 -1.51 35.18
C GLN A 373 16.34 -0.93 34.93
N GLU A 374 17.41 -1.63 35.35
CA GLU A 374 18.78 -1.19 35.11
C GLU A 374 19.13 -1.13 33.62
N ASP A 375 18.63 -2.08 32.83
CA ASP A 375 18.87 -2.12 31.39
C ASP A 375 18.25 -0.92 30.68
N PHE A 376 17.03 -0.53 31.07
CA PHE A 376 16.37 0.68 30.56
C PHE A 376 17.11 1.95 30.95
N MET A 377 17.63 2.03 32.19
CA MET A 377 18.42 3.18 32.62
C MET A 377 19.77 3.28 31.87
N LYS A 378 20.46 2.14 31.66
CA LYS A 378 21.71 2.08 30.88
C LYS A 378 21.44 2.46 29.41
N ALA A 379 20.38 1.93 28.82
CA ALA A 379 19.95 2.24 27.45
C ALA A 379 19.62 3.73 27.26
N ALA A 380 18.83 4.32 28.16
CA ALA A 380 18.49 5.74 28.10
C ALA A 380 19.73 6.64 28.14
N ARG A 381 20.73 6.32 28.99
CA ARG A 381 21.99 7.07 29.05
C ARG A 381 22.80 6.92 27.77
N LYS A 382 22.94 5.70 27.25
CA LYS A 382 23.68 5.41 26.02
C LYS A 382 23.08 6.14 24.80
N VAL A 383 21.76 6.08 24.64
CA VAL A 383 21.05 6.78 23.55
C VAL A 383 21.17 8.30 23.74
N GLY A 384 21.04 8.80 24.97
CA GLY A 384 21.22 10.22 25.29
C GLY A 384 22.63 10.74 25.00
N GLU A 385 23.68 9.95 25.24
CA GLU A 385 25.06 10.30 24.89
C GLU A 385 25.28 10.31 23.38
N ALA A 386 24.79 9.29 22.66
CA ALA A 386 24.85 9.26 21.20
C ALA A 386 24.16 10.49 20.58
N LYS A 387 23.00 10.87 21.12
CA LYS A 387 22.23 12.02 20.65
C LYS A 387 22.94 13.36 20.88
N LYS A 388 23.78 13.50 21.92
CA LYS A 388 24.57 14.73 22.11
C LYS A 388 25.57 14.98 20.98
N HIS A 389 25.96 13.94 20.25
CA HIS A 389 26.83 14.05 19.08
C HIS A 389 26.05 14.38 17.79
N GLU A 390 24.72 14.28 17.79
CA GLU A 390 23.89 14.67 16.66
C GLU A 390 23.69 16.19 16.61
N THR A 391 23.61 16.74 15.40
CA THR A 391 23.37 18.17 15.20
C THR A 391 21.97 18.53 15.66
N LYS A 392 21.84 19.47 16.59
CA LYS A 392 20.52 20.02 16.96
C LYS A 392 19.97 20.79 15.76
N ILE A 393 18.90 20.27 15.17
CA ILE A 393 18.12 21.01 14.16
C ILE A 393 17.22 21.96 14.94
N GLU A 394 17.67 23.20 15.13
CA GLU A 394 16.80 24.27 15.60
C GLU A 394 15.90 24.72 14.45
N TYR A 395 14.60 24.54 14.64
CA TYR A 395 13.58 25.08 13.74
C TYR A 395 13.33 26.52 14.15
N ASN A 396 13.96 27.46 13.44
CA ASN A 396 13.54 28.87 13.51
C ASN A 396 12.25 29.01 12.71
N MET A 397 11.19 29.47 13.37
CA MET A 397 10.02 30.05 12.68
C MET A 397 10.39 31.36 12.00
#